data_AF-A0A7K7UAP4-F1
#
_entry.id   AF-A0A7K7UAP4-F1
#
_cell.length_a   1.000
_cell.length_b   1.000
_cell.length_c   1.000
_cell.angle_alpha   90.00
_cell.angle_beta   90.00
_cell.angle_gamma   90.00
#
_symmetry.space_group_name_H-M   'P 1'
#
loop_
_entity.id
_entity.type
_entity.pdbx_description
1 polymer ?
#
loop_
_entity_poly.entity_id
_entity_poly.type
_entity_poly.pdbx_seq_one_letter_code
_entity_poly.pdbx_strand_id
1 'polypeptide(L)'
;MATANDRAVLQTIFNPSTPFGDIPGLDEQEEEDAQEEGEVTLLPPGSTRAAGRRVAPPYPQPTPTPVSPRPGALRDLDAAIRLSRGCGRAACQSFVQRGLIHRLQSRDEEARRDFERAARLGSSFARRQLVLLNPYSALCNQMLCEMLGRLRNPGGAG
;
A
#
# COMPACT_ATOMS: atom_id res chain seq x y z
N MET A 1 12.65 6.20 -25.87
CA MET A 1 12.07 4.85 -25.69
C MET A 1 11.14 4.90 -24.50
N ALA A 2 9.98 4.23 -24.53
CA ALA A 2 9.14 4.10 -23.34
C ALA A 2 9.93 3.37 -22.25
N THR A 3 10.02 3.96 -21.06
CA THR A 3 10.69 3.37 -19.90
C THR A 3 9.94 2.12 -19.41
N ALA A 4 10.56 1.31 -18.55
CA ALA A 4 9.90 0.15 -17.95
C ALA A 4 8.61 0.57 -17.19
N ASN A 5 8.69 1.70 -16.48
CA ASN A 5 7.54 2.29 -15.79
C ASN A 5 6.43 2.73 -16.77
N ASP A 6 6.78 3.43 -17.87
CA ASP A 6 5.79 3.81 -18.89
C ASP A 6 5.06 2.60 -19.47
N ARG A 7 5.79 1.50 -19.71
CA ARG A 7 5.20 0.25 -20.20
C ARG A 7 4.25 -0.36 -19.18
N ALA A 8 4.63 -0.37 -17.91
CA ALA A 8 3.77 -0.88 -16.83
C ALA A 8 2.50 -0.04 -16.69
N VAL A 9 2.61 1.30 -16.67
CA VAL A 9 1.47 2.23 -16.64
C VAL A 9 0.54 1.98 -17.83
N LEU A 10 1.07 1.91 -19.06
CA LEU A 10 0.26 1.63 -20.24
C LEU A 10 -0.39 0.24 -20.15
N GLN A 11 0.28 -0.76 -19.58
CA GLN A 11 -0.32 -2.06 -19.36
C GLN A 11 -1.49 -2.00 -18.37
N THR A 12 -1.46 -1.13 -17.36
CA THR A 12 -2.61 -0.95 -16.45
C THR A 12 -3.83 -0.34 -17.14
N ILE A 13 -3.59 0.61 -18.05
CA ILE A 13 -4.66 1.34 -18.74
C ILE A 13 -5.29 0.45 -19.81
N PHE A 14 -4.46 -0.27 -20.58
CA PHE A 14 -4.92 -0.99 -21.77
C PHE A 14 -5.20 -2.49 -21.54
N ASN A 15 -4.90 -3.04 -20.37
CA ASN A 15 -5.21 -4.43 -20.05
C ASN A 15 -6.18 -4.51 -18.86
N PRO A 16 -7.51 -4.41 -19.10
CA PRO A 16 -8.53 -4.45 -18.04
C PRO A 16 -8.62 -5.81 -17.33
N SER A 17 -7.86 -6.81 -17.81
CA SER A 17 -7.78 -8.15 -17.20
C SER A 17 -6.56 -8.34 -16.30
N THR A 18 -5.64 -7.37 -16.26
CA THR A 18 -4.52 -7.41 -15.32
C THR A 18 -5.07 -7.28 -13.91
N PRO A 19 -4.71 -8.18 -12.99
CA PRO A 19 -5.23 -8.08 -11.65
C PRO A 19 -4.71 -6.79 -10.96
N PHE A 20 -5.61 -5.98 -10.39
CA PHE A 20 -5.32 -4.87 -9.46
C PHE A 20 -4.21 -5.22 -8.47
N GLY A 21 -3.12 -4.46 -8.53
CA GLY A 21 -1.92 -4.63 -7.72
C GLY A 21 -0.87 -5.61 -8.29
N ASP A 22 -1.22 -6.45 -9.28
CA ASP A 22 -0.31 -7.42 -9.90
C ASP A 22 0.15 -6.92 -11.27
N ILE A 23 0.75 -5.73 -11.30
CA ILE A 23 1.17 -5.06 -12.53
C ILE A 23 2.60 -5.51 -12.87
N PRO A 24 2.82 -6.19 -14.00
CA PRO A 24 4.16 -6.64 -14.39
C PRO A 24 5.13 -5.45 -14.49
N GLY A 25 6.29 -5.54 -13.82
CA GLY A 25 7.35 -4.52 -13.87
C GLY A 25 7.20 -3.32 -12.92
N LEU A 26 6.11 -3.24 -12.13
CA LEU A 26 6.05 -2.26 -11.01
C LEU A 26 6.69 -2.79 -9.73
N ASP A 27 6.88 -4.10 -9.62
CA ASP A 27 7.41 -4.76 -8.43
C ASP A 27 8.95 -4.73 -8.37
N GLU A 28 9.63 -4.38 -9.49
CA GLU A 28 11.08 -4.47 -9.63
C GLU A 28 11.82 -3.19 -9.16
N GLN A 29 11.11 -2.10 -8.88
CA GLN A 29 11.71 -0.81 -8.49
C GLN A 29 11.76 -0.56 -6.97
N GLU A 30 10.94 -1.26 -6.17
CA GLU A 30 10.97 -1.09 -4.70
C GLU A 30 12.20 -1.73 -4.04
N GLU A 31 12.91 -2.63 -4.73
CA GLU A 31 14.12 -3.30 -4.21
C GLU A 31 15.45 -2.62 -4.60
N GLU A 32 15.48 -1.77 -5.63
CA GLU A 32 16.72 -1.11 -6.11
C GLU A 32 17.05 0.21 -5.39
N ASP A 33 16.10 0.87 -4.71
CA ASP A 33 16.35 2.14 -4.01
C ASP A 33 17.04 1.99 -2.63
N ALA A 34 17.49 0.78 -2.26
CA ALA A 34 18.15 0.49 -0.98
C ALA A 34 19.69 0.50 -1.04
N GLN A 35 20.31 0.89 -2.16
CA GLN A 35 21.78 0.90 -2.27
C GLN A 35 22.31 2.18 -2.92
N GLU A 36 22.45 3.22 -2.12
CA GLU A 36 23.63 4.10 -2.10
C GLU A 36 23.56 4.98 -0.84
N GLU A 37 23.96 4.42 0.31
CA GLU A 37 24.40 5.23 1.45
C GLU A 37 25.76 5.86 1.09
N GLY A 38 25.71 6.91 0.28
CA GLY A 38 26.84 7.78 -0.01
C GLY A 38 27.16 8.67 1.19
N GLU A 39 28.16 8.27 1.96
CA GLU A 39 29.05 9.08 2.80
C GLU A 39 28.45 10.36 3.43
N VAL A 40 28.06 10.27 4.71
CA VAL A 40 27.79 11.45 5.53
C VAL A 40 29.13 12.13 5.86
N THR A 41 29.60 13.02 4.98
CA THR A 41 30.62 14.01 5.36
C THR A 41 29.98 15.00 6.32
N LEU A 42 30.30 14.88 7.61
CA LEU A 42 29.93 15.85 8.64
C LEU A 42 30.60 17.20 8.35
N LEU A 43 29.90 18.11 7.66
CA LEU A 43 30.30 19.51 7.55
C LEU A 43 30.01 20.24 8.87
N PRO A 44 30.93 21.10 9.35
CA PRO A 44 30.73 21.83 10.59
C PRO A 44 29.56 22.83 10.50
N PRO A 45 28.85 23.11 11.60
CA PRO A 45 27.68 23.96 11.60
C PRO A 45 28.10 25.43 11.42
N GLY A 46 27.92 25.96 10.21
CA GLY A 46 28.09 27.38 9.96
C GLY A 46 28.45 27.72 8.52
N SER A 47 27.50 27.60 7.59
CA SER A 47 27.62 28.27 6.29
C SER A 47 26.26 28.44 5.60
N THR A 48 25.81 29.69 5.59
CA THR A 48 24.95 30.37 4.62
C THR A 48 23.67 29.67 4.09
N ARG A 49 22.54 30.17 4.59
CA ARG A 49 21.18 29.96 4.07
C ARG A 49 21.05 30.63 2.69
N ALA A 50 21.35 29.92 1.62
CA ALA A 50 20.90 30.29 0.29
C ALA A 50 19.38 30.09 0.22
N ALA A 51 18.66 31.20 0.18
CA ALA A 51 17.20 31.23 0.01
C ALA A 51 16.83 30.74 -1.40
N GLY A 52 16.86 29.43 -1.59
CA GLY A 52 16.21 28.78 -2.73
C GLY A 52 14.72 29.07 -2.64
N ARG A 53 14.22 29.94 -3.52
CA ARG A 53 12.79 30.19 -3.71
C ARG A 53 12.12 28.85 -3.96
N ARG A 54 11.42 28.32 -2.97
CA ARG A 54 10.54 27.16 -3.15
C ARG A 54 9.48 27.57 -4.17
N VAL A 55 9.68 27.15 -5.42
CA VAL A 55 8.64 27.21 -6.43
C VAL A 55 7.61 26.18 -5.98
N ALA A 56 6.43 26.64 -5.60
CA ALA A 56 5.32 25.74 -5.30
C ALA A 56 5.05 24.90 -6.56
N PRO A 57 4.91 23.57 -6.46
CA PRO A 57 4.55 22.75 -7.61
C PRO A 57 3.25 23.30 -8.22
N PRO A 58 3.14 23.41 -9.55
CA PRO A 58 1.99 24.01 -10.24
C PRO A 58 0.68 23.21 -10.09
N TYR A 59 0.71 22.10 -9.34
CA TYR A 59 -0.44 21.25 -9.07
C TYR A 59 -0.66 21.14 -7.56
N PRO A 60 -1.92 21.29 -7.09
CA PRO A 60 -2.24 20.97 -5.72
C PRO A 60 -1.90 19.50 -5.48
N GLN A 61 -1.07 19.23 -4.47
CA GLN A 61 -0.85 17.85 -4.04
C GLN A 61 -2.21 17.24 -3.70
N PRO A 62 -2.55 16.04 -4.20
CA PRO A 62 -3.81 15.40 -3.89
C PRO A 62 -3.89 15.25 -2.38
N THR A 63 -4.78 16.01 -1.75
CA THR A 63 -5.05 15.81 -0.33
C THR A 63 -5.74 14.46 -0.21
N PRO A 64 -5.28 13.56 0.68
CA PRO A 64 -5.94 12.28 0.87
C PRO A 64 -7.34 12.57 1.40
N THR A 65 -8.32 12.53 0.51
CA THR A 65 -9.72 12.59 0.89
C THR A 65 -10.09 11.25 1.54
N PRO A 66 -10.85 11.25 2.64
CA PRO A 66 -11.33 10.01 3.23
C PRO A 66 -12.25 9.32 2.21
N VAL A 67 -11.69 8.34 1.50
CA VAL A 67 -12.41 7.48 0.55
C VAL A 67 -13.35 6.59 1.33
N SER A 68 -14.61 7.02 1.46
CA SER A 68 -15.65 6.18 2.04
C SER A 68 -15.97 5.06 1.05
N PRO A 69 -15.89 3.77 1.47
CA PRO A 69 -16.32 2.67 0.63
C PRO A 69 -17.78 2.88 0.23
N ARG A 70 -18.10 2.86 -1.07
CA ARG A 70 -19.49 2.99 -1.51
C ARG A 70 -20.31 1.84 -0.91
N PRO A 71 -21.49 2.09 -0.31
CA PRO A 71 -22.25 1.08 0.44
C PRO A 71 -22.70 -0.15 -0.37
N GLY A 72 -22.61 -0.11 -1.71
CA GLY A 72 -22.88 -1.26 -2.60
C GLY A 72 -21.65 -2.07 -3.01
N ALA A 73 -20.43 -1.56 -2.82
CA ALA A 73 -19.22 -2.16 -3.41
C ALA A 73 -18.95 -3.58 -2.92
N LEU A 74 -19.13 -3.86 -1.62
CA LEU A 74 -18.97 -5.20 -1.08
C LEU A 74 -19.96 -6.20 -1.68
N ARG A 75 -21.21 -5.79 -1.93
CA ARG A 75 -22.24 -6.65 -2.53
C ARG A 75 -21.91 -6.99 -3.99
N ASP A 76 -21.39 -6.03 -4.73
CA ASP A 76 -20.97 -6.22 -6.12
C ASP A 76 -19.79 -7.20 -6.20
N LEU A 77 -18.82 -7.06 -5.28
CA LEU A 77 -17.67 -7.97 -5.19
C LEU A 77 -18.11 -9.39 -4.77
N ASP A 78 -19.06 -9.52 -3.84
CA ASP A 78 -19.63 -10.82 -3.47
C ASP A 78 -20.35 -11.47 -4.65
N ALA A 79 -21.11 -10.70 -5.42
CA ALA A 79 -21.78 -11.20 -6.63
C ALA A 79 -20.75 -11.66 -7.67
N ALA A 80 -19.68 -10.89 -7.89
CA ALA A 80 -18.60 -11.25 -8.80
C ALA A 80 -17.89 -12.54 -8.38
N ILE A 81 -17.65 -12.75 -7.08
CA ILE A 81 -17.08 -13.99 -6.55
C ILE A 81 -18.01 -15.18 -6.79
N ARG A 82 -19.32 -15.01 -6.57
CA ARG A 82 -20.30 -16.09 -6.82
C ARG A 82 -20.38 -16.45 -8.30
N LEU A 83 -20.44 -15.45 -9.18
CA LEU A 83 -20.51 -15.65 -10.63
C LEU A 83 -19.24 -16.32 -11.18
N SER A 84 -18.08 -15.93 -10.66
CA SER A 84 -16.78 -16.53 -11.00
C SER A 84 -16.51 -17.86 -10.28
N ARG A 85 -17.43 -18.32 -9.40
CA ARG A 85 -17.28 -19.53 -8.57
C ARG A 85 -15.99 -19.55 -7.75
N GLY A 86 -15.47 -18.38 -7.40
CA GLY A 86 -14.22 -18.23 -6.65
C GLY A 86 -12.95 -18.57 -7.43
N CYS A 87 -13.00 -18.71 -8.76
CA CYS A 87 -11.83 -19.03 -9.58
C CYS A 87 -11.54 -17.99 -10.68
N GLY A 88 -10.32 -18.03 -11.19
CA GLY A 88 -9.85 -17.16 -12.26
C GLY A 88 -9.56 -15.72 -11.84
N ARG A 89 -9.30 -14.87 -12.84
CA ARG A 89 -8.88 -13.47 -12.65
C ARG A 89 -9.96 -12.62 -11.99
N ALA A 90 -11.23 -12.80 -12.37
CA ALA A 90 -12.35 -12.06 -11.79
C ALA A 90 -12.52 -12.32 -10.29
N ALA A 91 -12.39 -13.58 -9.86
CA ALA A 91 -12.42 -13.93 -8.44
C ALA A 91 -11.23 -13.34 -7.69
N CYS A 92 -10.01 -13.49 -8.24
CA CYS A 92 -8.79 -12.93 -7.67
C CYS A 92 -8.94 -11.42 -7.42
N GLN A 93 -9.43 -10.70 -8.43
CA GLN A 93 -9.73 -9.27 -8.35
C GLN A 93 -10.74 -8.90 -7.31
N SER A 94 -11.80 -9.69 -7.21
CA SER A 94 -12.86 -9.42 -6.26
C SER A 94 -12.37 -9.64 -4.83
N PHE A 95 -11.55 -10.67 -4.58
CA PHE A 95 -10.91 -10.91 -3.29
C PHE A 95 -9.93 -9.80 -2.90
N VAL A 96 -9.05 -9.36 -3.81
CA VAL A 96 -8.08 -8.29 -3.52
C VAL A 96 -8.80 -6.99 -3.14
N GLN A 97 -9.78 -6.57 -3.95
CA GLN A 97 -10.53 -5.33 -3.69
C GLN A 97 -11.34 -5.42 -2.39
N ARG A 98 -11.99 -6.57 -2.14
CA ARG A 98 -12.76 -6.77 -0.90
C ARG A 98 -11.85 -6.74 0.33
N GLY A 99 -10.67 -7.37 0.26
CA GLY A 99 -9.68 -7.33 1.33
C GLY A 99 -9.19 -5.92 1.65
N LEU A 100 -9.01 -5.07 0.64
CA LEU A 100 -8.64 -3.65 0.84
C LEU A 100 -9.76 -2.86 1.52
N ILE A 101 -11.03 -3.09 1.14
CA ILE A 101 -12.17 -2.46 1.81
C ILE A 101 -12.24 -2.89 3.28
N HIS A 102 -12.00 -4.17 3.57
CA HIS A 102 -11.95 -4.67 4.95
C HIS A 102 -10.82 -4.01 5.76
N ARG A 103 -9.64 -3.79 5.18
CA ARG A 103 -8.56 -3.03 5.84
C ARG A 103 -8.95 -1.59 6.14
N LEU A 104 -9.61 -0.90 5.20
CA LEU A 104 -10.11 0.46 5.41
C LEU A 104 -11.16 0.53 6.54
N GLN A 105 -11.87 -0.57 6.78
CA GLN A 105 -12.85 -0.71 7.85
C GLN A 105 -12.26 -1.28 9.14
N SER A 106 -10.93 -1.43 9.23
CA SER A 106 -10.21 -2.04 10.37
C SER A 106 -10.61 -3.49 10.67
N ARG A 107 -11.13 -4.22 9.67
CA ARG A 107 -11.49 -5.63 9.75
C ARG A 107 -10.35 -6.51 9.22
N ASP A 108 -9.21 -6.44 9.89
CA ASP A 108 -7.97 -7.04 9.39
C ASP A 108 -8.04 -8.57 9.24
N GLU A 109 -8.83 -9.26 10.06
CA GLU A 109 -9.03 -10.72 9.92
C GLU A 109 -9.82 -11.10 8.65
N GLU A 110 -10.88 -10.35 8.34
CA GLU A 110 -11.65 -10.54 7.11
C GLU A 110 -10.78 -10.21 5.89
N ALA A 111 -9.94 -9.17 6.00
CA ALA A 111 -8.98 -8.81 4.99
C ALA A 111 -7.93 -9.92 4.76
N ARG A 112 -7.34 -10.47 5.83
CA ARG A 112 -6.38 -11.59 5.76
C ARG A 112 -6.96 -12.77 4.98
N ARG A 113 -8.18 -13.20 5.30
CA ARG A 113 -8.86 -14.31 4.61
C ARG A 113 -9.11 -14.03 3.12
N ASP A 114 -9.36 -12.79 2.76
CA ASP A 114 -9.51 -12.39 1.35
C ASP A 114 -8.18 -12.40 0.61
N PHE A 115 -7.12 -11.87 1.21
CA PHE A 115 -5.80 -11.91 0.60
C PHE A 115 -5.23 -13.32 0.50
N GLU A 116 -5.51 -14.21 1.46
CA GLU A 116 -5.13 -15.63 1.35
C GLU A 116 -5.76 -16.31 0.13
N ARG A 117 -7.06 -16.04 -0.12
CA ARG A 117 -7.76 -16.58 -1.29
C ARG A 117 -7.19 -16.00 -2.59
N ALA A 118 -6.93 -14.70 -2.64
CA ALA A 118 -6.29 -14.06 -3.79
C ALA A 118 -4.86 -14.58 -4.05
N ALA A 119 -4.06 -14.80 -3.00
CA ALA A 119 -2.71 -15.32 -3.09
C ALA A 119 -2.67 -16.74 -3.66
N ARG A 120 -3.65 -17.58 -3.31
CA ARG A 120 -3.84 -18.93 -3.90
C ARG A 120 -4.19 -18.88 -5.38
N LEU A 121 -4.86 -17.81 -5.82
CA LEU A 121 -5.16 -17.55 -7.24
C LEU A 121 -3.99 -16.88 -8.00
N GLY A 122 -2.85 -16.65 -7.34
CA GLY A 122 -1.61 -16.20 -7.97
C GLY A 122 -1.29 -14.71 -7.82
N SER A 123 -2.01 -13.96 -6.99
CA SER A 123 -1.73 -12.52 -6.81
C SER A 123 -0.45 -12.28 -5.99
N SER A 124 0.51 -11.52 -6.56
CA SER A 124 1.73 -11.06 -5.87
C SER A 124 1.42 -9.95 -4.87
N PHE A 125 0.52 -9.04 -5.22
CA PHE A 125 -0.03 -8.01 -4.36
C PHE A 125 -0.63 -8.60 -3.09
N ALA A 126 -1.51 -9.60 -3.22
CA ALA A 126 -2.15 -10.22 -2.06
C ALA A 126 -1.13 -10.85 -1.11
N ARG A 127 -0.07 -11.48 -1.64
CA ARG A 127 1.03 -12.02 -0.82
C ARG A 127 1.74 -10.93 -0.04
N ARG A 128 2.06 -9.79 -0.67
CA ARG A 128 2.65 -8.63 0.03
C ARG A 128 1.72 -8.09 1.11
N GLN A 129 0.42 -7.98 0.82
CA GLN A 129 -0.56 -7.53 1.81
C GLN A 129 -0.65 -8.47 3.02
N LEU A 130 -0.52 -9.79 2.83
CA LEU A 130 -0.46 -10.75 3.94
C LEU A 130 0.77 -10.55 4.83
N VAL A 131 1.93 -10.24 4.25
CA VAL A 131 3.15 -9.91 5.01
C VAL A 131 2.94 -8.65 5.83
N LEU A 132 2.32 -7.62 5.25
CA LEU A 132 1.99 -6.38 5.97
C LEU A 132 0.95 -6.60 7.09
N LEU A 133 0.05 -7.56 6.88
CA LEU A 133 -0.92 -7.99 7.88
C LEU A 133 -0.33 -9.00 8.87
N ASN A 134 0.98 -9.23 8.92
CA ASN A 134 1.54 -10.18 9.88
C ASN A 134 1.25 -9.71 11.34
N PRO A 135 0.67 -10.58 12.20
CA PRO A 135 0.29 -10.19 13.56
C PRO A 135 1.49 -9.85 14.44
N TYR A 136 2.68 -10.42 14.19
CA TYR A 136 3.90 -10.06 14.90
C TYR A 136 4.33 -8.63 14.55
N SER A 137 4.34 -8.26 13.27
CA SER A 137 4.64 -6.88 12.85
C SER A 137 3.66 -5.87 13.44
N ALA A 138 2.37 -6.19 13.48
CA ALA A 138 1.35 -5.34 14.09
C ALA A 138 1.56 -5.15 15.60
N LEU A 139 1.87 -6.24 16.32
CA LEU A 139 2.08 -6.21 17.78
C LEU A 139 3.37 -5.45 18.15
N CYS A 140 4.44 -5.64 17.38
CA CYS A 140 5.68 -4.87 17.52
C CYS A 140 5.42 -3.36 17.33
N ASN A 141 4.71 -2.98 16.27
CA ASN A 141 4.36 -1.58 16.01
C ASN A 141 3.48 -1.00 17.12
N GLN A 142 2.51 -1.78 17.63
CA GLN A 142 1.66 -1.38 18.75
C GLN A 142 2.47 -1.13 20.03
N MET A 143 3.36 -2.05 20.38
CA MET A 143 4.24 -1.94 21.54
C MET A 143 5.19 -0.74 21.43
N LEU A 144 5.76 -0.49 20.25
CA LEU A 144 6.63 0.66 19.99
C LEU A 144 5.86 1.99 20.14
N CYS A 145 4.66 2.09 19.58
CA CYS A 145 3.80 3.26 19.72
C CYS A 145 3.46 3.52 21.20
N GLU A 146 3.16 2.48 21.97
CA GLU A 146 2.88 2.59 23.40
C GLU A 146 4.10 3.06 24.20
N MET A 147 5.28 2.48 23.94
CA MET A 147 6.54 2.84 24.58
C MET A 147 6.96 4.28 24.27
N LEU A 148 6.88 4.69 23.00
CA LEU A 148 7.13 6.07 22.57
C LEU A 148 6.12 7.06 23.17
N GLY A 149 4.85 6.65 23.31
CA GLY A 149 3.82 7.45 23.98
C GLY A 149 4.15 7.71 25.45
N ARG A 150 4.62 6.69 26.18
CA ARG A 150 5.06 6.81 27.58
C ARG A 150 6.29 7.70 27.73
N LEU A 151 7.26 7.61 26.81
CA LEU A 151 8.44 8.49 26.81
C LEU A 151 8.10 9.95 26.47
N ARG A 152 7.12 10.18 25.59
CA ARG A 152 6.72 11.52 25.15
C ARG A 152 5.85 12.25 26.18
N ASN A 153 5.11 11.52 27.02
CA ASN A 153 4.30 12.05 28.12
C ASN A 153 4.63 11.34 29.45
N PRO A 154 5.77 11.63 30.10
CA PRO A 154 6.23 10.92 31.30
C PRO A 154 5.41 11.20 32.58
N GLY A 155 4.23 11.85 32.49
CA GLY A 155 3.40 12.24 33.65
C GLY A 155 1.88 12.05 33.48
N GLY A 156 1.42 11.32 32.46
CA GLY A 156 -0.02 11.09 32.19
C GLY A 156 -0.66 9.88 32.88
N ALA A 157 0.11 9.16 33.73
CA ALA A 157 -0.42 8.09 34.56
C ALA A 157 -0.66 8.65 35.98
N GLY A 158 -1.85 9.21 36.18
CA GLY A 158 -2.41 9.61 37.47
C GLY A 158 -3.89 9.30 37.48
#